data_AF-A0A1Q4WHT5-F1
#
_entry.id   AF-A0A1Q4WHT5-F1
#
_cell.length_a   1.000
_cell.length_b   1.000
_cell.length_c   1.000
_cell.angle_alpha   90.00
_cell.angle_beta   90.00
_cell.angle_gamma   90.00
#
_symmetry.space_group_name_H-M   'P 1'
#
loop_
_entity.id
_entity.type
_entity.pdbx_description
1 polymer ?
#
loop_
_entity_poly.entity_id
_entity_poly.type
_entity_poly.pdbx_seq_one_letter_code
_entity_poly.pdbx_strand_id
1 'polypeptide(L)' 'MSAMTENPTDRYKACEACELLKALEVEGREGRDQSMEVDARVRYRRHMREAHRREIPLPL' A
#
# COMPACT_ATOMS: atom_id res chain seq x y z
N MET A 1 2.25 38.67 2.28
CA MET A 1 1.28 37.56 2.32
C MET A 1 1.73 36.54 1.30
N SER A 2 2.50 35.53 1.71
CA SER A 2 3.03 34.51 0.80
C SER A 2 1.89 33.54 0.47
N ALA A 3 1.45 33.54 -0.79
CA ALA A 3 0.53 32.54 -1.30
C ALA A 3 1.24 31.18 -1.26
N MET A 4 0.76 30.28 -0.40
CA MET A 4 1.12 28.86 -0.46
C MET A 4 0.70 28.37 -1.84
N THR A 5 1.68 28.09 -2.69
CA THR A 5 1.47 27.38 -3.95
C THR A 5 1.06 25.95 -3.60
N GLU A 6 -0.21 25.75 -3.28
CA GLU A 6 -0.81 24.42 -3.24
C GLU A 6 -0.71 23.86 -4.67
N ASN A 7 0.30 23.04 -4.90
CA ASN A 7 0.47 22.32 -6.15
C ASN A 7 -0.73 21.35 -6.26
N PRO A 8 -1.58 21.47 -7.30
CA PRO A 8 -2.77 20.62 -7.44
C PRO A 8 -2.44 19.12 -7.63
N THR A 9 -1.16 18.79 -7.76
CA THR A 9 -0.63 17.42 -7.83
C THR A 9 -0.55 16.72 -6.48
N ASP A 10 -0.69 17.44 -5.35
CA ASP A 10 -0.60 16.91 -3.99
C ASP A 10 -1.90 16.21 -3.50
N ARG A 11 -2.89 16.05 -4.39
CA ARG A 11 -4.22 15.50 -4.07
C ARG A 11 -4.41 14.03 -4.43
N TYR A 12 -3.39 13.35 -4.94
CA TYR A 12 -3.39 11.89 -4.97
C TYR A 12 -2.86 11.39 -3.64
N LYS A 13 -3.69 11.41 -2.59
CA LYS A 13 -3.36 10.73 -1.34
C LYS A 13 -2.98 9.30 -1.70
N ALA A 14 -1.70 8.95 -1.55
CA ALA A 14 -1.28 7.57 -1.55
C ALA A 14 -2.22 6.85 -0.57
N CYS A 15 -2.86 5.78 -1.03
CA CYS A 15 -3.85 5.10 -0.20
C CYS A 15 -3.14 4.60 1.07
N GLU A 16 -3.47 5.18 2.23
CA GLU A 16 -2.76 4.91 3.48
C GLU A 16 -2.75 3.41 3.81
N ALA A 17 -3.82 2.69 3.47
CA ALA A 17 -3.90 1.24 3.60
C ALA A 17 -2.93 0.50 2.66
N CYS A 18 -2.72 0.99 1.43
CA CYS A 18 -1.71 0.42 0.53
C CYS A 18 -0.30 0.59 1.09
N GLU A 19 0.03 1.77 1.61
CA GLU A 19 1.35 2.06 2.19
C GLU A 19 1.60 1.21 3.44
N LEU A 20 0.62 1.15 4.35
CA LEU A 20 0.71 0.32 5.56
C LEU A 20 0.93 -1.16 5.23
N LEU A 21 0.16 -1.71 4.28
CA LEU A 21 0.26 -3.13 3.93
C LEU A 21 1.59 -3.45 3.25
N LYS A 22 2.14 -2.54 2.45
CA LYS A 22 3.50 -2.69 1.91
C LYS A 22 4.58 -2.61 2.99
N ALA A 23 4.44 -1.70 3.94
CA ALA A 23 5.37 -1.58 5.05
C ALA A 23 5.39 -2.86 5.89
N LEU A 24 4.22 -3.45 6.20
CA LEU A 24 4.13 -4.73 6.91
C LEU A 24 4.70 -5.90 6.11
N GLU A 25 4.56 -5.91 4.78
CA GLU A 25 5.21 -6.93 3.94
C GLU A 25 6.74 -6.85 4.06
N VAL A 26 7.30 -5.63 4.03
CA VAL A 26 8.74 -5.39 4.20
C VAL A 26 9.19 -5.78 5.61
N GLU A 27 8.46 -5.36 6.64
CA GLU A 27 8.76 -5.69 8.04
C GLU A 27 8.76 -7.21 8.27
N GLY A 28 7.75 -7.92 7.77
CA GLY A 28 7.68 -9.38 7.84
C GLY A 28 8.87 -10.05 7.14
N ARG A 29 9.25 -9.54 5.96
CA ARG A 29 10.41 -10.04 5.21
C ARG A 29 11.73 -9.81 5.97
N GLU A 30 11.96 -8.61 6.48
CA GLU A 30 13.18 -8.25 7.22
C GLU A 30 13.27 -9.01 8.55
N GLY A 31 12.14 -9.19 9.23
CA GLY A 31 12.01 -9.97 10.46
C GLY A 31 12.03 -11.49 10.26
N ARG A 32 12.02 -11.98 9.01
CA ARG A 32 11.82 -13.40 8.65
C ARG A 32 10.52 -13.99 9.20
N ASP A 33 9.51 -13.17 9.44
CA ASP A 33 8.15 -13.57 9.76
C ASP A 33 7.35 -13.78 8.46
N GLN A 34 7.43 -15.00 7.93
CA GLN A 34 6.71 -15.39 6.72
C GLN A 34 5.18 -15.27 6.87
N SER A 35 4.65 -15.42 8.09
CA SER A 35 3.21 -15.30 8.33
C SER A 35 2.77 -13.85 8.11
N MET A 36 3.50 -12.89 8.70
CA MET A 36 3.24 -11.46 8.52
C MET A 36 3.40 -11.04 7.06
N GLU A 37 4.49 -11.45 6.40
CA GLU A 37 4.74 -11.10 5.00
C GLU A 37 3.59 -11.56 4.08
N VAL A 38 3.15 -12.82 4.24
CA VAL A 38 2.08 -13.38 3.41
C VAL A 38 0.72 -12.76 3.73
N ASP A 39 0.39 -12.54 5.01
CA ASP A 39 -0.86 -11.90 5.42
C ASP A 39 -0.95 -10.46 4.88
N ALA A 40 0.12 -9.68 4.99
CA ALA A 40 0.21 -8.34 4.43
C ALA A 40 -0.02 -8.35 2.90
N ARG A 41 0.62 -9.27 2.18
CA ARG A 41 0.46 -9.43 0.72
C ARG A 41 -0.96 -9.84 0.31
N VAL A 42 -1.62 -10.71 1.07
CA VAL A 42 -3.01 -11.12 0.82
C VAL A 42 -3.97 -9.95 1.05
N ARG A 43 -3.81 -9.24 2.17
CA ARG A 43 -4.61 -8.06 2.50
C ARG A 43 -4.43 -6.95 1.47
N TYR A 44 -3.21 -6.73 0.99
CA TYR A 44 -2.93 -5.73 -0.04
C TYR A 44 -3.68 -6.02 -1.34
N ARG A 45 -3.63 -7.27 -1.82
CA ARG A 45 -4.34 -7.68 -3.04
C ARG A 45 -5.85 -7.55 -2.89
N ARG A 46 -6.39 -7.94 -1.73
CA ARG A 46 -7.81 -7.77 -1.41
C ARG A 46 -8.21 -6.29 -1.43
N HIS A 47 -7.45 -5.44 -0.76
CA HIS A 47 -7.69 -4.01 -0.72
C HIS A 47 -7.66 -3.38 -2.11
N MET A 48 -6.70 -3.76 -2.96
CA MET A 48 -6.61 -3.28 -4.34
C MET A 48 -7.85 -3.66 -5.16
N ARG A 49 -8.39 -4.87 -4.96
CA ARG A 49 -9.63 -5.30 -5.60
C ARG A 49 -10.84 -4.51 -5.09
N GLU A 50 -10.98 -4.33 -3.78
CA GLU A 50 -12.16 -3.74 -3.15
C GLU A 50 -12.18 -2.20 -3.25
N ALA A 51 -11.08 -1.54 -2.89
CA ALA A 51 -10.99 -0.08 -2.82
C ALA A 51 -10.58 0.56 -4.16
N HIS A 52 -9.75 -0.12 -4.94
CA HIS A 52 -9.19 0.41 -6.19
C HIS A 52 -9.75 -0.25 -7.46
N ARG A 53 -10.60 -1.28 -7.31
CA ARG A 53 -11.13 -2.09 -8.44
C ARG A 53 -10.04 -2.60 -9.37
N ARG A 54 -8.85 -2.88 -8.82
CA ARG A 54 -7.66 -3.32 -9.54
C ARG A 54 -7.23 -4.68 -9.03
N GLU A 55 -7.08 -5.62 -9.93
CA GLU A 55 -6.52 -6.92 -9.61
C GLU A 55 -4.98 -6.86 -9.64
N ILE A 56 -4.34 -7.49 -8.65
CA ILE A 56 -2.89 -7.67 -8.61
C ILE A 56 -2.60 -9.15 -8.85
N PRO A 57 -1.82 -9.49 -9.89
CA PRO A 57 -1.48 -10.87 -10.18
C PRO A 57 -0.61 -11.46 -9.07
N LEU A 58 -0.74 -12.78 -8.90
CA LEU A 58 0.18 -13.56 -8.07
C LEU A 58 1.59 -13.54 -8.72
N PRO A 59 2.67 -13.45 -7.93
CA PRO A 59 4.00 -13.74 -8.44
C PRO A 59 4.02 -15.20 -8.94
N LEU A 60 4.57 -15.40 -10.14
CA LEU A 60 4.83 -16.71 -10.77
C LEU A 60 6.00 -17.43 -10.07
#